data_AF-A0A8R7UXS7-F1
#
_entry.id   AF-A0A8R7UXS7-F1
#
_cell.length_a   1.000
_cell.length_b   1.000
_cell.length_c   1.000
_cell.angle_alpha   90.00
_cell.angle_beta   90.00
_cell.angle_gamma   90.00
#
_symmetry.space_group_name_H-M   'P 1'
#
loop_
_entity.id
_entity.type
_entity.pdbx_description
1 polymer ?
#
loop_
_entity_poly.entity_id
_entity_poly.type
_entity_poly.pdbx_seq_one_letter_code
_entity_poly.pdbx_strand_id
1 'polypeptide(L)'
;MASSDAQLGATVEVPGAAGPVRVVAAAGLPEVDFRKALDSALFRRWLENLQAERGLLAHGKLSLRQILIQGVDMFGQRVGFLKFKADIVDEETQSKIPGIVFARGPAVAVLILLESKGQIYAVLTEQARVPIGKFILELPAGMLDDENGDFVGTAVREVHKAYTSLAATARNPT
;
A
#
# COMPACT_ATOMS: atom_id res chain seq x y z
N MET A 1 11.82 -16.99 35.31
CA MET A 1 10.86 -17.74 34.47
C MET A 1 10.52 -16.83 33.30
N ALA A 2 10.97 -17.15 32.09
CA ALA A 2 10.57 -16.39 30.91
C ALA A 2 9.12 -16.76 30.60
N SER A 3 8.18 -15.82 30.66
CA SER A 3 6.88 -16.03 30.02
C SER A 3 7.19 -16.20 28.54
N SER A 4 6.89 -17.36 27.97
CA SER A 4 6.75 -17.48 26.54
C SER A 4 5.52 -16.66 26.17
N ASP A 5 5.69 -15.37 25.93
CA ASP A 5 4.63 -14.54 25.36
C ASP A 5 4.23 -15.22 24.05
N ALA A 6 3.06 -15.85 24.06
CA ALA A 6 2.55 -16.57 22.90
C ALA A 6 2.48 -15.56 21.74
N GLN A 7 3.22 -15.84 20.67
CA GLN A 7 3.24 -14.96 19.51
C GLN A 7 1.83 -14.81 18.98
N LEU A 8 1.31 -13.57 19.02
CA LEU A 8 -0.01 -13.25 18.51
C LEU A 8 -0.12 -13.71 17.05
N GLY A 9 -1.18 -14.44 16.76
CA GLY A 9 -1.43 -14.95 15.42
C GLY A 9 -2.89 -15.29 15.19
N ALA A 10 -3.21 -15.47 13.92
CA ALA A 10 -4.48 -15.91 13.41
C ALA A 10 -4.24 -16.89 12.26
N THR A 11 -5.31 -17.55 11.84
CA THR A 11 -5.31 -18.37 10.63
C THR A 11 -6.25 -17.73 9.64
N VAL A 12 -5.82 -17.61 8.38
CA VAL A 12 -6.62 -17.03 7.32
C VAL A 12 -6.79 -18.07 6.22
N GLU A 13 -8.03 -18.23 5.75
CA GLU A 13 -8.31 -19.03 4.58
C GLU A 13 -7.70 -18.35 3.35
N VAL A 14 -6.82 -19.05 2.67
CA VAL A 14 -6.22 -18.60 1.41
C VAL A 14 -6.62 -19.60 0.34
N PRO A 15 -7.74 -19.38 -0.37
CA PRO A 15 -8.09 -20.21 -1.51
C PRO A 15 -6.90 -20.39 -2.48
N GLY A 16 -6.71 -21.58 -3.04
CA GLY A 16 -5.53 -21.89 -3.88
C GLY A 16 -4.23 -22.15 -3.10
N ALA A 17 -4.15 -21.87 -1.80
CA ALA A 17 -3.15 -22.51 -0.94
C ALA A 17 -3.58 -23.94 -0.59
N ALA A 18 -2.64 -24.77 -0.17
CA ALA A 18 -2.91 -26.16 0.24
C ALA A 18 -3.78 -26.27 1.52
N GLY A 19 -4.04 -25.15 2.19
CA GLY A 19 -4.87 -25.07 3.39
C GLY A 19 -4.78 -23.69 4.03
N PRO A 20 -5.35 -23.55 5.24
CA PRO A 20 -5.35 -22.29 5.97
C PRO A 20 -3.92 -21.84 6.28
N VAL A 21 -3.63 -20.55 6.08
CA VAL A 21 -2.29 -19.99 6.26
C VAL A 21 -2.19 -19.27 7.60
N ARG A 22 -1.12 -19.56 8.35
CA ARG A 22 -0.83 -18.88 9.61
C ARG A 22 -0.37 -17.45 9.34
N VAL A 23 -0.99 -16.49 10.01
CA VAL A 23 -0.60 -15.08 10.03
C VAL A 23 -0.17 -14.72 11.44
N VAL A 24 1.00 -14.12 11.59
CA VAL A 24 1.54 -13.74 12.90
C VAL A 24 1.94 -12.29 12.97
N ALA A 25 1.86 -11.74 14.16
CA ALA A 25 2.39 -10.43 14.48
C ALA A 25 3.89 -10.51 14.77
N ALA A 26 4.63 -9.49 14.34
CA ALA A 26 5.98 -9.23 14.84
C ALA A 26 5.93 -8.84 16.33
N ALA A 27 7.05 -9.05 17.03
CA ALA A 27 7.18 -8.66 18.43
C ALA A 27 6.91 -7.16 18.60
N GLY A 28 6.08 -6.80 19.58
CA GLY A 28 5.73 -5.41 19.88
C GLY A 28 4.60 -4.80 19.04
N LEU A 29 4.05 -5.53 18.05
CA LEU A 29 2.86 -5.06 17.33
C LEU A 29 1.61 -5.18 18.23
N PRO A 30 0.87 -4.08 18.48
CA PRO A 30 -0.35 -4.14 19.28
C PRO A 30 -1.40 -5.08 18.69
N GLU A 31 -2.11 -5.84 19.53
CA GLU A 31 -3.14 -6.77 19.04
C GLU A 31 -4.23 -6.06 18.25
N VAL A 32 -4.67 -4.88 18.69
CA VAL A 32 -5.67 -4.08 17.99
C VAL A 32 -5.24 -3.75 16.56
N ASP A 33 -3.98 -3.39 16.35
CA ASP A 33 -3.46 -3.04 15.03
C ASP A 33 -3.28 -4.28 14.17
N PHE A 34 -2.86 -5.41 14.77
CA PHE A 34 -2.81 -6.70 14.08
C PHE A 34 -4.20 -7.12 13.59
N ARG A 35 -5.25 -7.02 14.41
CA ARG A 35 -6.63 -7.34 13.98
C ARG A 35 -7.09 -6.40 12.88
N LYS A 36 -6.88 -5.09 13.04
CA LYS A 36 -7.19 -4.08 12.00
C LYS A 36 -6.46 -4.36 10.69
N ALA A 37 -5.22 -4.84 10.73
CA ALA A 37 -4.48 -5.24 9.53
C ALA A 37 -5.14 -6.39 8.79
N LEU A 38 -5.55 -7.46 9.50
CA LEU A 38 -6.25 -8.60 8.89
C LEU A 38 -7.60 -8.18 8.28
N ASP A 39 -8.28 -7.22 8.91
CA ASP A 39 -9.56 -6.70 8.45
C ASP A 39 -9.43 -5.61 7.38
N SER A 40 -8.23 -5.13 7.09
CA SER A 40 -8.01 -4.05 6.14
C SER A 40 -8.27 -4.48 4.70
N ALA A 41 -8.81 -3.56 3.90
CA ALA A 41 -8.94 -3.76 2.46
C ALA A 41 -7.58 -4.03 1.79
N LEU A 42 -6.49 -3.46 2.31
CA LEU A 42 -5.12 -3.67 1.82
C LEU A 42 -4.72 -5.14 1.88
N PHE A 43 -4.96 -5.78 3.02
CA PHE A 43 -4.60 -7.18 3.24
C PHE A 43 -5.50 -8.12 2.44
N ARG A 44 -6.83 -7.90 2.51
CA ARG A 44 -7.82 -8.71 1.79
C ARG A 44 -7.61 -8.67 0.27
N ARG A 45 -7.40 -7.48 -0.29
CA ARG A 45 -7.14 -7.32 -1.74
C ARG A 45 -5.83 -7.98 -2.17
N TRP A 46 -4.80 -7.95 -1.32
CA TRP A 46 -3.57 -8.69 -1.62
C TRP A 46 -3.81 -10.20 -1.65
N LEU A 47 -4.60 -10.75 -0.71
CA LEU A 47 -4.99 -12.17 -0.73
C LEU A 47 -5.79 -12.53 -1.98
N GLU A 48 -6.76 -11.70 -2.38
CA GLU A 48 -7.54 -11.89 -3.61
C GLU A 48 -6.62 -11.90 -4.85
N ASN A 49 -5.66 -10.99 -4.92
CA ASN A 49 -4.72 -10.91 -6.04
C ASN A 49 -3.79 -12.12 -6.16
N LEU A 50 -3.48 -12.82 -5.06
CA LEU A 50 -2.70 -14.06 -5.12
C LEU A 50 -3.40 -15.15 -5.94
N GLN A 51 -4.71 -15.06 -6.08
CA GLN A 51 -5.58 -16.09 -6.67
C GLN A 51 -6.23 -15.67 -7.98
N ALA A 52 -6.10 -14.39 -8.37
CA ALA A 52 -6.57 -13.90 -9.65
C ALA A 52 -5.96 -14.72 -10.80
N GLU A 53 -6.49 -14.60 -12.02
CA GLU A 53 -6.03 -15.37 -13.19
C GLU A 53 -4.51 -15.34 -13.41
N ARG A 54 -3.85 -14.24 -13.03
CA ARG A 54 -2.38 -14.05 -13.09
C ARG A 54 -1.72 -14.00 -11.70
N GLY A 55 -2.41 -14.47 -10.68
CA GLY A 55 -1.98 -14.48 -9.29
C GLY A 55 -0.90 -15.53 -9.04
N LEU A 56 -0.07 -15.29 -8.01
CA LEU A 56 1.07 -16.14 -7.70
C LEU A 56 0.68 -17.59 -7.37
N LEU A 57 -0.48 -17.81 -6.76
CA LEU A 57 -0.96 -19.13 -6.32
C LEU A 57 -1.91 -19.78 -7.34
N ALA A 58 -2.27 -19.09 -8.43
CA ALA A 58 -3.30 -19.52 -9.38
C ALA A 58 -2.97 -20.84 -10.10
N HIS A 59 -1.69 -21.18 -10.23
CA HIS A 59 -1.23 -22.34 -11.01
C HIS A 59 -0.56 -23.42 -10.16
N GLY A 60 -0.62 -23.34 -8.82
CA GLY A 60 -0.08 -24.36 -7.91
C GLY A 60 1.44 -24.54 -7.92
N LYS A 61 2.19 -23.68 -8.62
CA LYS A 61 3.67 -23.71 -8.65
C LYS A 61 4.32 -23.07 -7.43
N LEU A 62 3.62 -22.11 -6.83
CA LEU A 62 4.07 -21.37 -5.66
C LEU A 62 3.16 -21.70 -4.49
N SER A 63 3.72 -21.69 -3.29
CA SER A 63 3.01 -21.98 -2.06
C SER A 63 3.32 -20.96 -0.99
N LEU A 64 2.26 -20.44 -0.38
CA LEU A 64 2.32 -19.51 0.73
C LEU A 64 2.29 -20.30 2.05
N ARG A 65 3.37 -20.22 2.84
CA ARG A 65 3.54 -21.00 4.07
C ARG A 65 3.13 -20.24 5.33
N GLN A 66 3.46 -18.94 5.39
CA GLN A 66 3.16 -18.08 6.53
C GLN A 66 3.18 -16.62 6.11
N ILE A 67 2.46 -15.77 6.84
CA ILE A 67 2.57 -14.32 6.75
C ILE A 67 3.01 -13.75 8.11
N LEU A 68 3.96 -12.83 8.09
CA LEU A 68 4.40 -12.06 9.26
C LEU A 68 4.04 -10.59 9.07
N ILE A 69 3.06 -10.09 9.81
CA ILE A 69 2.73 -8.65 9.88
C ILE A 69 3.81 -7.95 10.69
N GLN A 70 4.54 -7.05 10.04
CA GLN A 70 5.70 -6.37 10.62
C GLN A 70 5.34 -5.00 11.18
N GLY A 71 4.39 -4.30 10.56
CA GLY A 71 4.03 -2.94 10.95
C GLY A 71 2.73 -2.50 10.31
N VAL A 72 2.00 -1.66 11.04
CA VAL A 72 0.71 -1.11 10.65
C VAL A 72 0.77 0.37 10.95
N ASP A 73 0.58 1.21 9.93
CA ASP A 73 0.47 2.66 10.11
C ASP A 73 -0.98 3.08 10.00
N MET A 74 -1.49 3.70 11.05
CA MET A 74 -2.89 4.10 11.18
C MET A 74 -3.08 5.55 10.71
N PHE A 75 -4.04 5.79 9.82
CA PHE A 75 -4.52 7.13 9.44
C PHE A 75 -5.90 7.36 10.06
N GLY A 76 -5.90 7.99 11.24
CA GLY A 76 -7.08 8.05 12.08
C GLY A 76 -7.49 6.63 12.50
N GLN A 77 -8.69 6.19 12.09
CA GLN A 77 -9.19 4.85 12.43
C GLN A 77 -8.85 3.77 11.39
N ARG A 78 -8.34 4.15 10.23
CA ARG A 78 -8.11 3.25 9.09
C ARG A 78 -6.65 2.82 9.00
N VAL A 79 -6.40 1.61 8.53
CA VAL A 79 -5.06 1.15 8.15
C VAL A 79 -4.62 1.87 6.87
N GLY A 80 -3.63 2.74 6.98
CA GLY A 80 -3.08 3.51 5.86
C GLY A 80 -1.98 2.76 5.13
N PHE A 81 -1.00 2.26 5.89
CA PHE A 81 0.07 1.40 5.36
C PHE A 81 0.14 0.09 6.14
N LEU A 82 0.48 -0.97 5.41
CA LEU A 82 0.69 -2.28 5.97
C LEU A 82 1.99 -2.87 5.44
N LYS A 83 2.90 -3.21 6.36
CA LYS A 83 4.17 -3.88 6.03
C LYS A 83 4.15 -5.31 6.55
N PHE A 84 4.42 -6.26 5.68
CA PHE A 84 4.48 -7.67 6.05
C PHE A 84 5.45 -8.46 5.18
N LYS A 85 5.77 -9.67 5.65
CA LYS A 85 6.54 -10.65 4.90
C LYS A 85 5.70 -11.89 4.65
N ALA A 86 5.53 -12.24 3.39
CA ALA A 86 4.95 -13.50 2.94
C ALA A 86 6.06 -14.52 2.72
N ASP A 87 5.95 -15.70 3.32
CA ASP A 87 6.85 -16.82 3.07
C ASP A 87 6.34 -17.63 1.88
N ILE A 88 6.80 -17.29 0.68
CA ILE A 88 6.41 -17.95 -0.56
C ILE A 88 7.57 -18.79 -1.09
N VAL A 89 7.27 -20.06 -1.39
CA VAL A 89 8.21 -21.06 -1.88
C VAL A 89 7.77 -21.53 -3.25
N ASP A 90 8.73 -21.65 -4.17
CA ASP A 90 8.55 -22.35 -5.42
C ASP A 90 8.64 -23.86 -5.18
N GLU A 91 7.58 -24.60 -5.50
CA GLU A 91 7.47 -26.02 -5.16
C GLU A 91 8.40 -26.92 -6.00
N GLU A 92 8.80 -26.47 -7.19
CA GLU A 92 9.71 -27.25 -8.05
C GLU A 92 11.16 -27.12 -7.56
N THR A 93 11.58 -25.89 -7.27
CA THR A 93 12.96 -25.56 -6.91
C THR A 93 13.21 -25.53 -5.41
N GLN A 94 12.15 -25.58 -4.60
CA GLN A 94 12.17 -25.40 -3.14
C GLN A 94 12.82 -24.08 -2.69
N SER A 95 12.90 -23.10 -3.60
CA SER A 95 13.55 -21.82 -3.36
C SER A 95 12.54 -20.77 -2.89
N LYS A 96 12.98 -19.89 -1.98
CA LYS A 96 12.16 -18.78 -1.50
C LYS A 96 12.18 -17.64 -2.49
N ILE A 97 11.01 -17.11 -2.83
CA ILE A 97 10.90 -15.87 -3.59
C ILE A 97 10.86 -14.66 -2.63
N PRO A 98 11.34 -13.48 -3.04
CA PRO A 98 11.24 -12.28 -2.22
C PRO A 98 9.78 -11.93 -1.91
N GLY A 99 9.39 -12.06 -0.64
CA GLY A 99 8.01 -11.84 -0.18
C GLY A 99 7.83 -10.64 0.74
N ILE A 100 8.67 -9.60 0.62
CA ILE A 100 8.46 -8.35 1.38
C ILE A 100 7.35 -7.56 0.69
N VAL A 101 6.31 -7.22 1.45
CA VAL A 101 5.15 -6.48 0.94
C VAL A 101 5.00 -5.19 1.75
N PHE A 102 4.89 -4.08 1.03
CA PHE A 102 4.43 -2.80 1.55
C PHE A 102 3.14 -2.43 0.81
N ALA A 103 2.01 -2.65 1.49
CA ALA A 103 0.70 -2.41 0.94
C ALA A 103 0.19 -1.02 1.36
N ARG A 104 -0.41 -0.33 0.39
CA ARG A 104 -1.06 0.99 0.52
C ARG A 104 -2.27 1.04 -0.39
N GLY A 105 -3.20 1.95 -0.13
CA GLY A 105 -4.43 2.12 -0.93
C GLY A 105 -4.15 2.49 -2.39
N PRO A 106 -5.15 2.81 -3.22
CA PRO A 106 -4.94 3.41 -4.55
C PRO A 106 -4.73 4.93 -4.45
N ALA A 107 -4.13 5.54 -5.47
CA ALA A 107 -3.83 6.99 -5.49
C ALA A 107 -4.11 7.56 -6.86
N VAL A 108 -4.33 8.86 -6.86
CA VAL A 108 -4.48 9.68 -8.06
C VAL A 108 -3.38 10.74 -8.07
N ALA A 109 -2.89 11.06 -9.27
CA ALA A 109 -2.11 12.25 -9.54
C ALA A 109 -2.80 13.01 -10.68
N VAL A 110 -2.75 14.34 -10.64
CA VAL A 110 -3.40 15.20 -11.63
C VAL A 110 -2.36 16.04 -12.34
N LEU A 111 -2.32 15.95 -13.68
CA LEU A 111 -1.54 16.85 -14.52
C LEU A 111 -2.42 18.03 -14.93
N ILE A 112 -2.06 19.23 -14.47
CA ILE A 112 -2.74 20.48 -14.81
C ILE A 112 -1.86 21.23 -15.81
N LEU A 113 -2.39 21.47 -17.00
CA LEU A 113 -1.73 22.27 -18.04
C LEU A 113 -2.40 23.64 -18.12
N LEU A 114 -1.57 24.69 -18.06
CA LEU A 114 -2.00 26.08 -18.22
C LEU A 114 -1.42 26.60 -19.54
N GLU A 115 -2.29 27.05 -20.44
CA GLU A 115 -1.88 27.77 -21.64
C GLU A 115 -1.98 29.28 -21.40
N SER A 116 -0.90 30.00 -21.67
CA SER A 116 -0.86 31.46 -21.58
C SER A 116 0.12 32.01 -22.59
N LYS A 117 -0.34 32.97 -23.40
CA LYS A 117 0.48 33.67 -24.42
C LYS A 117 1.18 32.70 -25.40
N GLY A 118 0.48 31.64 -25.82
CA GLY A 118 1.03 30.64 -26.75
C GLY A 118 2.05 29.67 -26.13
N GLN A 119 2.22 29.70 -24.80
CA GLN A 119 3.08 28.77 -24.07
C GLN A 119 2.24 27.89 -23.13
N ILE A 120 2.58 26.60 -23.08
CA ILE A 120 1.98 25.63 -22.15
C ILE A 120 2.91 25.48 -20.94
N TYR A 121 2.33 25.47 -19.75
CA TYR A 121 3.00 25.24 -18.48
C TYR A 121 2.34 24.09 -17.73
N ALA A 122 3.13 23.29 -17.01
CA ALA A 122 2.62 22.31 -16.05
C ALA A 122 2.59 22.93 -14.65
N VAL A 123 1.45 22.82 -13.96
CA VAL A 123 1.35 23.24 -12.55
C VAL A 123 1.88 22.12 -11.67
N LEU A 124 2.92 22.43 -10.90
CA LEU A 124 3.54 21.51 -9.95
C LEU A 124 3.40 22.06 -8.53
N THR A 125 3.42 21.15 -7.56
CA THR A 125 3.53 21.50 -6.14
C THR A 125 4.90 21.13 -5.62
N GLU A 126 5.50 22.00 -4.81
CA GLU A 126 6.68 21.65 -4.02
C GLU A 126 6.25 20.90 -2.77
N GLN A 127 6.70 19.65 -2.60
CA GLN A 127 6.38 18.86 -1.42
C GLN A 127 7.65 18.39 -0.72
N ALA A 128 7.61 18.39 0.62
CA ALA A 128 8.63 17.74 1.42
C ALA A 128 8.53 16.22 1.25
N ARG A 129 9.62 15.60 0.81
CA ARG A 129 9.74 14.15 0.69
C ARG A 129 10.74 13.66 1.73
N VAL A 130 10.24 13.47 2.95
CA VAL A 130 11.00 12.96 4.10
C VAL A 130 11.79 11.68 3.76
N PRO A 131 11.26 10.68 3.01
CA PRO A 131 12.02 9.47 2.69
C PRO A 131 13.33 9.70 1.92
N ILE A 132 13.47 10.85 1.25
CA ILE A 132 14.71 11.23 0.56
C ILE A 132 15.37 12.49 1.12
N GLY A 133 14.80 13.06 2.19
CA GLY A 133 15.32 14.25 2.87
C GLY A 133 15.35 15.53 2.02
N LYS A 134 14.46 15.66 1.02
CA LYS A 134 14.46 16.81 0.09
C LYS A 134 13.06 17.33 -0.19
N PHE A 135 12.98 18.57 -0.68
CA PHE A 135 11.79 19.08 -1.37
C PHE A 135 11.87 18.72 -2.86
N ILE A 136 10.74 18.33 -3.45
CA ILE A 136 10.65 17.99 -4.88
C ILE A 136 9.45 18.72 -5.47
N LEU A 137 9.59 19.15 -6.73
CA LEU A 137 8.46 19.57 -7.55
C LEU A 137 7.84 18.37 -8.24
N GLU A 138 6.57 18.14 -7.99
CA GLU A 138 5.83 17.01 -8.55
C GLU A 138 4.37 17.35 -8.80
N LEU A 139 3.66 16.42 -9.45
CA LEU A 139 2.24 16.56 -9.70
C LEU A 139 1.46 16.52 -8.37
N PRO A 140 0.40 17.34 -8.23
CA PRO A 140 -0.57 17.18 -7.17
C PRO A 140 -1.09 15.73 -7.15
N ALA A 141 -0.93 15.06 -6.02
CA ALA A 141 -1.26 13.65 -5.89
C ALA A 141 -1.70 13.31 -4.46
N GLY A 142 -2.59 12.32 -4.35
CA GLY A 142 -3.20 11.92 -3.09
C GLY A 142 -3.69 10.48 -3.11
N MET A 143 -3.77 9.87 -1.93
CA MET A 143 -4.39 8.56 -1.77
C MET A 143 -5.91 8.67 -1.76
N LEU A 144 -6.56 7.66 -2.31
CA LEU A 144 -8.00 7.49 -2.25
C LEU A 144 -8.40 6.96 -0.86
N ASP A 145 -9.63 7.26 -0.45
CA ASP A 145 -10.23 6.66 0.75
C ASP A 145 -10.97 5.38 0.36
N ASP A 146 -10.75 4.32 1.13
CA ASP A 146 -10.65 2.94 0.62
C ASP A 146 -11.95 2.12 0.55
N GLU A 147 -13.14 2.71 0.44
CA GLU A 147 -14.37 1.89 0.35
C GLU A 147 -15.21 2.17 -0.91
N ASN A 148 -15.30 3.42 -1.36
CA ASN A 148 -16.05 3.77 -2.57
C ASN A 148 -15.20 4.39 -3.68
N GLY A 149 -13.89 4.56 -3.45
CA GLY A 149 -12.95 5.01 -4.48
C GLY A 149 -13.41 6.28 -5.19
N ASP A 150 -13.75 7.33 -4.44
CA ASP A 150 -14.11 8.64 -5.02
C ASP A 150 -12.86 9.30 -5.66
N PHE A 151 -12.56 8.81 -6.85
CA PHE A 151 -11.45 9.25 -7.68
C PHE A 151 -11.62 10.72 -8.05
N VAL A 152 -12.83 11.12 -8.44
CA VAL A 152 -13.13 12.48 -8.88
C VAL A 152 -12.99 13.45 -7.71
N GLY A 153 -13.62 13.18 -6.57
CA GLY A 153 -13.52 14.04 -5.39
C GLY A 153 -12.10 14.11 -4.84
N THR A 154 -11.34 13.02 -4.88
CA THR A 154 -9.92 13.05 -4.51
C THR A 154 -9.10 13.87 -5.48
N ALA A 155 -9.26 13.68 -6.79
CA ALA A 155 -8.57 14.49 -7.80
C ALA A 155 -8.88 15.99 -7.62
N VAL A 156 -10.16 16.35 -7.44
CA VAL A 156 -10.59 17.74 -7.21
C VAL A 156 -9.96 18.31 -5.93
N ARG A 157 -9.88 17.53 -4.85
CA ARG A 157 -9.25 17.94 -3.60
C ARG A 157 -7.74 18.18 -3.77
N GLU A 158 -7.04 17.33 -4.51
CA GLU A 158 -5.61 17.53 -4.77
C GLU A 158 -5.35 18.73 -5.68
N VAL A 159 -6.23 18.97 -6.66
CA VAL A 159 -6.22 20.19 -7.48
C VAL A 159 -6.42 21.44 -6.61
N HIS A 160 -7.41 21.43 -5.72
CA HIS A 160 -7.66 22.55 -4.80
C HIS A 160 -6.47 22.83 -3.88
N LYS A 161 -5.82 21.79 -3.34
CA LYS A 161 -4.59 21.92 -2.56
C LYS A 161 -3.46 22.55 -3.39
N ALA A 162 -3.32 22.16 -4.66
CA ALA A 162 -2.34 22.76 -5.55
C ALA A 162 -2.56 24.27 -5.69
N TYR A 163 -3.80 24.70 -5.96
CA TYR A 163 -4.14 26.13 -6.12
C TYR A 163 -3.97 26.96 -4.84
N THR A 164 -4.17 26.37 -3.67
CA THR A 164 -4.09 27.06 -2.38
C THR A 164 -2.70 27.00 -1.74
N SER A 165 -1.81 26.15 -2.25
CA SER A 165 -0.44 26.06 -1.77
C SER A 165 0.39 27.28 -2.19
N LEU A 166 1.16 27.85 -1.26
CA LEU A 166 2.03 29.01 -1.48
C LEU A 166 3.16 28.77 -2.52
N ALA A 167 3.34 27.52 -2.98
CA ALA A 167 4.46 27.07 -3.80
C ALA A 167 4.05 26.43 -5.14
N ALA A 168 2.81 26.67 -5.60
CA ALA A 168 2.39 26.24 -6.93
C ALA A 168 3.25 26.95 -7.99
N THR A 169 4.08 26.19 -8.69
CA THR A 169 4.99 26.74 -9.71
C THR A 169 4.61 26.17 -11.07
N ALA A 170 4.32 27.06 -12.03
CA ALA A 170 4.12 26.70 -13.42
C ALA A 170 5.48 26.63 -14.12
N ARG A 171 5.88 25.46 -14.63
CA ARG A 171 7.12 25.29 -15.38
C ARG A 171 6.85 24.93 -16.84
N ASN A 172 7.66 25.49 -17.75
CA ASN A 172 7.66 25.10 -19.15
C ASN A 172 8.29 23.69 -19.26
N PRO A 173 7.63 22.69 -19.85
CA PRO A 173 8.16 21.33 -19.95
C PRO A 173 9.31 21.14 -20.96
N THR A 174 9.95 22.23 -21.40
CA THR A 174 11.12 22.21 -22.31
C THR A 174 12.38 21.66 -21.67
#